data_AF-A0A3A5V9P6-F1
#
_entry.id   AF-A0A3A5V9P6-F1
#
_cell.length_a   1.000
_cell.length_b   1.000
_cell.length_c   1.000
_cell.angle_alpha   90.00
_cell.angle_beta   90.00
_cell.angle_gamma   90.00
#
_symmetry.space_group_name_H-M   'P 1'
#
loop_
_entity.id
_entity.type
_entity.pdbx_description
1 polymer ?
#
loop_
_entity_poly.entity_id
_entity_poly.type
_entity_poly.pdbx_seq_one_letter_code
_entity_poly.pdbx_strand_id
1 'polypeptide(L)'
;MARPSLAERLSALDQPDHASDASAMWSSVRPILVLGRMLMVGLIIVIGEIFDDVRMAGLTIGVWALILGIPLFLFISAIITYVDRLVNGEEETRA
;
A
#
# COMPACT_ATOMS: atom_id res chain seq x y z
N MET A 1 -31.10 -1.55 35.90
CA MET A 1 -30.11 -1.03 34.94
C MET A 1 -28.92 -0.53 35.74
N ALA A 2 -27.89 -1.37 35.93
CA ALA A 2 -26.71 -1.02 36.71
C ALA A 2 -25.79 -0.12 35.87
N ARG A 3 -25.35 1.01 36.44
CA ARG A 3 -24.39 1.90 35.80
C ARG A 3 -23.05 1.16 35.66
N PRO A 4 -22.37 1.22 34.50
CA PRO A 4 -21.06 0.60 34.35
C PRO A 4 -20.10 1.17 35.40
N SER A 5 -19.36 0.29 36.07
CA SER A 5 -18.51 0.65 37.20
C SER A 5 -17.31 1.49 36.73
N LEU A 6 -16.78 2.36 37.60
CA LEU A 6 -15.63 3.21 37.24
C LEU A 6 -14.40 2.38 36.83
N ALA A 7 -14.27 1.15 37.34
CA ALA A 7 -13.23 0.21 36.94
C ALA A 7 -13.34 -0.21 35.47
N GLU A 8 -14.56 -0.33 34.95
CA GLU A 8 -14.85 -0.69 33.56
C GLU A 8 -14.55 0.46 32.60
N ARG A 9 -14.77 1.70 33.05
CA ARG A 9 -14.39 2.91 32.30
C ARG A 9 -12.87 3.13 32.30
N LEU A 10 -12.18 2.79 33.39
CA LEU A 10 -10.72 2.82 33.47
C LEU A 10 -10.08 1.73 32.60
N SER A 11 -10.64 0.52 32.59
CA SER A 11 -10.18 -0.58 31.72
C SER A 11 -10.40 -0.29 30.23
N ALA A 12 -11.42 0.49 29.88
CA ALA A 12 -11.66 0.94 28.50
C ALA A 12 -10.69 2.05 28.03
N LEU A 13 -10.08 2.79 28.97
CA LEU A 13 -9.09 3.83 28.68
C LEU A 13 -7.65 3.30 28.65
N ASP A 14 -7.41 2.11 29.21
CA ASP A 14 -6.12 1.42 29.22
C ASP A 14 -5.89 0.58 27.95
N GLN A 15 -6.85 0.55 27.03
CA GLN A 15 -6.70 -0.16 25.77
C GLN A 15 -5.82 0.68 24.83
N PRO A 16 -4.62 0.20 24.47
CA PRO A 16 -3.67 1.01 23.73
C PRO A 16 -4.21 1.30 22.33
N ASP A 17 -4.37 2.59 22.06
CA ASP A 17 -4.85 3.21 20.81
C ASP A 17 -3.87 3.05 19.62
N HIS A 18 -2.76 2.32 19.80
CA HIS A 18 -1.74 2.16 18.77
C HIS A 18 -2.25 1.54 17.45
N ALA A 19 -3.32 0.75 17.50
CA ALA A 19 -3.97 0.21 16.31
C ALA A 19 -4.71 1.31 15.49
N SER A 20 -5.20 2.38 16.13
CA SER A 20 -5.91 3.47 15.45
C SER A 20 -4.96 4.36 14.64
N ASP A 21 -3.74 4.59 15.12
CA ASP A 21 -2.80 5.48 14.44
C ASP A 21 -2.21 4.83 13.18
N ALA A 22 -1.85 3.56 13.25
CA ALA A 22 -1.30 2.81 12.11
C ALA A 22 -2.34 2.63 10.99
N SER A 23 -3.60 2.34 11.32
CA SER A 23 -4.69 2.24 10.34
C SER A 23 -5.02 3.58 9.70
N ALA A 24 -5.03 4.67 10.47
CA ALA A 24 -5.22 6.02 9.95
C ALA A 24 -4.11 6.43 8.97
N MET A 25 -2.85 6.15 9.32
CA MET A 25 -1.71 6.38 8.42
C MET A 25 -1.81 5.55 7.14
N TRP A 26 -2.16 4.27 7.25
CA TRP A 26 -2.31 3.38 6.10
C TRP A 26 -3.41 3.84 5.14
N SER A 27 -4.54 4.33 5.68
CA SER A 27 -5.64 4.87 4.89
C SER A 27 -5.20 6.05 4.00
N SER A 28 -4.21 6.83 4.44
CA SER A 28 -3.66 7.97 3.69
C SER A 28 -2.62 7.53 2.66
N VAL A 29 -1.80 6.52 2.98
CA VAL A 29 -0.71 6.04 2.10
C VAL A 29 -1.22 5.14 0.97
N ARG A 30 -2.20 4.28 1.26
CA ARG A 30 -2.81 3.35 0.29
C ARG A 30 -3.20 4.03 -1.04
N PRO A 31 -3.98 5.13 -1.07
CA PRO A 31 -4.36 5.78 -2.33
C PRO A 31 -3.16 6.36 -3.08
N ILE A 32 -2.12 6.84 -2.40
CA ILE A 32 -0.89 7.32 -3.04
C ILE A 32 -0.17 6.17 -3.75
N LEU A 33 -0.07 5.01 -3.12
CA LEU A 33 0.53 3.82 -3.73
C LEU A 33 -0.29 3.31 -4.93
N VAL A 34 -1.63 3.36 -4.84
CA VAL A 34 -2.50 3.02 -5.96
C VAL A 34 -2.31 4.00 -7.13
N LEU A 35 -2.27 5.30 -6.85
CA LEU A 35 -2.03 6.33 -7.86
C LEU A 35 -0.63 6.19 -8.48
N GLY A 36 0.38 5.89 -7.66
CA GLY A 36 1.74 5.62 -8.11
C GLY A 36 1.82 4.49 -9.13
N ARG A 37 1.02 3.42 -8.97
CA ARG A 37 0.92 2.34 -9.99
C ARG A 37 0.36 2.85 -11.31
N MET A 38 -0.64 3.71 -11.27
CA MET A 38 -1.25 4.28 -12.47
C MET A 38 -0.25 5.20 -13.21
N LEU A 39 0.48 6.02 -12.46
CA LEU A 39 1.56 6.86 -12.98
C LEU A 39 2.71 6.02 -13.56
N MET A 40 3.07 4.91 -12.92
CA MET A 40 4.12 4.03 -13.40
C MET A 40 3.79 3.43 -14.76
N VAL A 41 2.55 2.97 -14.97
CA VAL A 41 2.10 2.49 -16.27
C VAL A 41 2.17 3.61 -17.32
N GLY A 42 1.74 4.81 -16.97
CA GLY A 42 1.88 5.99 -17.83
C GLY A 42 3.33 6.28 -18.21
N LEU A 43 4.24 6.23 -17.24
CA LEU A 43 5.68 6.41 -17.46
C LEU A 43 6.29 5.34 -18.35
N ILE A 44 5.91 4.07 -18.19
CA ILE A 44 6.37 2.99 -19.07
C ILE A 44 5.98 3.26 -20.52
N ILE A 45 4.74 3.72 -20.75
CA ILE A 45 4.27 4.07 -22.09
C ILE A 45 5.05 5.26 -22.65
N VAL A 46 5.16 6.34 -21.88
CA VAL A 46 5.85 7.57 -22.32
C VAL A 46 7.33 7.31 -22.60
N ILE A 47 8.02 6.59 -21.72
CA ILE A 47 9.44 6.23 -21.91
C ILE A 47 9.59 5.27 -23.09
N GLY A 48 8.68 4.32 -23.24
CA GLY A 48 8.67 3.42 -24.38
C GLY A 48 8.58 4.16 -25.71
N GLU A 49 7.67 5.14 -25.79
CA GLU A 49 7.46 5.93 -27.00
C GLU A 49 8.65 6.87 -27.30
N ILE A 50 9.13 7.60 -26.29
CA ILE A 50 10.21 8.59 -26.49
C ILE A 50 11.54 7.91 -26.87
N PHE A 51 11.79 6.71 -26.36
CA PHE A 51 13.06 6.00 -26.53
C PHE A 51 12.92 4.75 -27.40
N ASP A 52 11.90 4.67 -28.26
CA ASP A 52 11.64 3.49 -29.09
C ASP A 52 12.83 3.15 -30.01
N ASP A 53 13.49 4.17 -30.55
CA ASP A 53 14.66 4.03 -31.42
C ASP A 53 15.94 3.62 -30.67
N VAL A 54 15.98 3.79 -29.34
CA VAL A 54 17.16 3.49 -28.54
C VAL A 54 17.10 2.03 -28.07
N ARG A 55 18.14 1.28 -28.44
CA ARG A 55 18.30 -0.12 -28.02
C ARG A 55 19.45 -0.26 -27.04
N MET A 56 19.17 -0.88 -25.90
CA MET A 56 20.16 -1.25 -24.88
C MET A 56 20.21 -2.77 -24.77
N ALA A 57 21.41 -3.36 -24.90
CA ALA A 57 21.61 -4.81 -24.89
C ALA A 57 20.74 -5.58 -25.91
N GLY A 58 20.43 -4.96 -27.06
CA GLY A 58 19.61 -5.54 -28.12
C GLY A 58 18.09 -5.42 -27.92
N LEU A 59 17.64 -4.89 -26.78
CA LEU A 59 16.23 -4.64 -26.46
C LEU A 59 15.93 -3.14 -26.47
N THR A 60 14.70 -2.73 -26.80
CA THR A 60 14.30 -1.31 -26.70
C THR A 60 14.22 -0.88 -25.24
N ILE A 61 14.37 0.41 -24.99
CA ILE A 61 14.20 0.96 -23.63
C ILE A 61 12.78 0.69 -23.10
N GLY A 62 11.76 0.70 -23.96
CA GLY A 62 10.40 0.31 -23.58
C GLY A 62 10.30 -1.14 -23.07
N VAL A 63 11.00 -2.08 -23.68
CA VAL A 63 11.06 -3.47 -23.20
C VAL A 63 11.75 -3.56 -21.84
N TRP A 64 12.84 -2.80 -21.62
CA TRP A 64 13.47 -2.72 -20.29
C TRP A 64 12.55 -2.12 -19.23
N ALA A 65 11.76 -1.10 -19.59
CA ALA A 65 10.77 -0.51 -18.71
C ALA A 65 9.67 -1.53 -18.33
N LEU A 66 9.29 -2.43 -19.24
CA LEU A 66 8.37 -3.54 -18.92
C LEU A 66 9.02 -4.59 -18.01
N ILE A 67 10.25 -5.00 -18.31
CA ILE A 67 11.02 -5.98 -17.53
C ILE A 67 11.16 -5.53 -16.08
N LEU A 68 11.39 -4.23 -15.83
CA LEU A 68 11.51 -3.68 -14.48
C LEU A 68 10.15 -3.27 -13.89
N GLY A 69 9.27 -2.73 -14.71
CA GLY A 69 7.98 -2.20 -14.29
C GLY A 69 7.01 -3.26 -13.82
N ILE A 70 6.93 -4.41 -14.50
CA ILE A 70 6.01 -5.50 -14.10
C ILE A 70 6.39 -6.07 -12.72
N PRO A 71 7.66 -6.47 -12.45
CA PRO A 71 8.05 -6.90 -11.11
C PRO A 71 7.81 -5.83 -10.05
N LEU A 72 8.08 -4.56 -10.35
CA LEU A 72 7.83 -3.47 -9.40
C LEU A 72 6.32 -3.28 -9.13
N PHE A 73 5.47 -3.44 -10.15
CA PHE A 73 4.02 -3.39 -10.01
C PHE A 73 3.52 -4.47 -9.06
N LEU A 74 4.00 -5.69 -9.26
CA LEU A 74 3.66 -6.84 -8.43
C LEU A 74 4.20 -6.66 -7.00
N PHE A 75 5.41 -6.13 -6.85
CA PHE A 75 6.03 -5.86 -5.56
C PHE A 75 5.23 -4.85 -4.74
N ILE A 76 4.87 -3.70 -5.34
CA ILE A 76 4.02 -2.70 -4.69
C ILE A 76 2.66 -3.30 -4.35
N SER A 77 2.08 -4.07 -5.26
CA SER A 77 0.77 -4.72 -5.03
C SER A 77 0.84 -5.70 -3.86
N ALA A 78 1.90 -6.51 -3.77
CA ALA A 78 2.13 -7.44 -2.68
C ALA A 78 2.33 -6.69 -1.35
N ILE A 79 3.07 -5.58 -1.34
CA ILE A 79 3.23 -4.73 -0.14
C ILE A 79 1.88 -4.19 0.31
N ILE A 80 1.07 -3.66 -0.61
CA ILE A 80 -0.26 -3.14 -0.27
C ILE A 80 -1.09 -4.26 0.37
N THR A 81 -1.16 -5.44 -0.26
CA THR A 81 -1.93 -6.57 0.28
C THR A 81 -1.39 -7.07 1.63
N TYR A 82 -0.07 -7.08 1.81
CA TYR A 82 0.56 -7.52 3.06
C TYR A 82 0.26 -6.56 4.21
N VAL A 83 0.44 -5.26 3.98
CA VAL A 83 0.18 -4.23 5.01
C VAL A 83 -1.31 -4.13 5.30
N ASP A 84 -2.17 -4.24 4.29
CA ASP A 84 -3.62 -4.26 4.47
C ASP A 84 -4.06 -5.44 5.37
N ARG A 85 -3.46 -6.62 5.18
CA ARG A 85 -3.69 -7.77 6.07
C ARG A 85 -3.15 -7.55 7.48
N LEU A 86 -1.99 -6.93 7.63
CA LEU A 86 -1.40 -6.67 8.94
C LEU A 86 -2.26 -5.68 9.74
N VAL A 87 -2.72 -4.61 9.09
CA VAL A 87 -3.54 -3.57 9.73
C VAL A 87 -4.95 -4.07 10.02
N ASN A 88 -5.61 -4.72 9.06
CA ASN A 88 -7.00 -5.17 9.24
C ASN A 88 -7.11 -6.46 10.08
N GLY A 89 -6.06 -7.29 10.13
CA GLY A 89 -6.03 -8.48 10.99
C GLY A 89 -6.01 -8.16 12.49
N GLU A 90 -5.55 -6.96 12.87
CA GLU A 90 -5.63 -6.45 14.24
C GLU A 90 -7.07 -6.03 14.63
N GLU A 91 -7.90 -5.62 13.67
CA GLU A 91 -9.30 -5.24 13.92
C GLU A 91 -10.21 -6.48 14.08
N GLU A 92 -10.02 -7.53 13.27
CA GLU A 92 -10.84 -8.75 13.32
C GLU A 92 -10.57 -9.60 14.58
N THR A 93 -9.37 -9.52 15.17
CA THR A 93 -9.05 -10.21 16.43
C THR A 93 -9.64 -9.50 17.66
N ARG A 94 -10.13 -8.26 17.52
CA ARG A 94 -10.78 -7.46 18.59
C ARG A 94 -12.32 -7.47 18.53
N ALA A 95 -12.94 -8.06 17.50
CA ALA A 95 -14.39 -8.18 17.34
C ALA A 95 -14.94 -9.50 17.89
#